data_AF-A0A9E0RRK1-F1
#
_entry.id   AF-A0A9E0RRK1-F1
#
_cell.length_a   1.000
_cell.length_b   1.000
_cell.length_c   1.000
_cell.angle_alpha   90.00
_cell.angle_beta   90.00
_cell.angle_gamma   90.00
#
_symmetry.space_group_name_H-M   'P 1'
#
loop_
_entity.id
_entity.type
_entity.pdbx_description
1 polymer ?
#
loop_
_entity_poly.entity_id
_entity_poly.type
_entity_poly.pdbx_seq_one_letter_code
_entity_poly.pdbx_strand_id
1 'polypeptide(L)'
;MLTEMWVDRSDYHHTRVVQGDLPTPGEGEILVAIDKFAMTANNVTYAASGDLFGYWQFYPTGEDPWGKVTVWGIAEVLASHAEGIAVGERLYGFFPMASHVVMKPGELSERGFTDAMPHRSELPSLYNHYARTQSEARELQQLEDQRCIFFPLFMTGYVIADLLLDNDWFGVQQMVIGSA
;
A
#
# COMPACT_ATOMS: atom_id res chain seq x y z
N MET A 1 -2.37 -20.14 -5.95
CA MET A 1 -3.12 -19.51 -7.05
C MET A 1 -3.19 -18.02 -6.77
N LEU A 2 -2.84 -17.19 -7.74
CA LEU A 2 -3.03 -15.75 -7.68
C LEU A 2 -4.53 -15.45 -7.86
N THR A 3 -5.04 -14.50 -7.08
CA THR A 3 -6.40 -13.99 -7.18
C THR A 3 -6.33 -12.47 -7.05
N GLU A 4 -6.90 -11.75 -8.00
CA GLU A 4 -6.89 -10.29 -8.02
C GLU A 4 -8.32 -9.76 -8.24
N MET A 5 -8.67 -8.70 -7.54
CA MET A 5 -9.92 -7.97 -7.77
C MET A 5 -9.66 -6.77 -8.67
N TRP A 6 -10.18 -6.82 -9.89
CA TRP A 6 -10.03 -5.76 -10.87
C TRP A 6 -11.33 -4.95 -10.95
N VAL A 7 -11.18 -3.63 -11.06
CA VAL A 7 -12.26 -2.66 -11.14
C VAL A 7 -12.13 -1.87 -12.44
N ASP A 8 -13.23 -1.70 -13.16
CA ASP A 8 -13.25 -0.84 -14.35
C ASP A 8 -13.09 0.62 -13.90
N ARG A 9 -12.04 1.29 -14.38
CA ARG A 9 -11.72 2.67 -13.99
C ARG A 9 -12.77 3.68 -14.44
N SER A 10 -13.63 3.32 -15.39
CA SER A 10 -14.72 4.16 -15.89
C SER A 10 -16.09 3.85 -15.26
N ASP A 11 -16.24 2.68 -14.64
CA ASP A 11 -17.46 2.26 -13.93
C ASP A 11 -17.12 1.34 -12.74
N TYR A 12 -17.07 1.92 -11.53
CA TYR A 12 -16.66 1.17 -10.33
C TYR A 12 -17.64 0.08 -9.89
N HIS A 13 -18.85 0.01 -10.47
CA HIS A 13 -19.77 -1.11 -10.24
C HIS A 13 -19.39 -2.34 -11.07
N HIS A 14 -18.63 -2.15 -12.14
CA HIS A 14 -18.13 -3.21 -12.99
C HIS A 14 -16.80 -3.74 -12.45
N THR A 15 -16.83 -4.97 -11.96
CA THR A 15 -15.68 -5.62 -11.33
C THR A 15 -15.51 -7.05 -11.84
N ARG A 16 -14.29 -7.57 -11.78
CA ARG A 16 -14.00 -8.97 -12.08
C ARG A 16 -12.93 -9.54 -11.17
N VAL A 17 -13.04 -10.83 -10.88
CA VAL A 17 -11.99 -11.59 -10.20
C VAL A 17 -11.13 -12.26 -11.25
N VAL A 18 -9.84 -11.95 -11.27
CA VAL A 18 -8.84 -12.57 -12.15
C VAL A 18 -8.08 -13.62 -11.35
N GLN A 19 -7.93 -14.81 -11.91
CA GLN A 19 -7.20 -15.92 -11.29
C GLN A 19 -6.11 -16.42 -12.22
N GLY A 20 -4.99 -16.85 -11.62
CA GLY A 20 -3.86 -17.38 -12.38
C GLY A 20 -2.82 -18.06 -11.51
N ASP A 21 -1.70 -18.40 -12.11
CA ASP A 21 -0.56 -18.95 -11.40
C ASP A 21 0.11 -17.90 -10.52
N LEU A 22 0.79 -18.36 -9.46
CA LEU A 22 1.59 -17.44 -8.64
C LEU A 22 2.78 -16.97 -9.47
N PRO A 23 3.05 -15.65 -9.51
CA PRO A 23 4.23 -15.15 -10.19
C PRO A 23 5.48 -15.63 -9.45
N THR A 24 6.53 -15.93 -10.21
CA THR A 24 7.85 -16.26 -9.65
C THR A 24 8.66 -14.97 -9.53
N PRO A 25 9.20 -14.64 -8.35
CA PRO A 25 10.01 -13.43 -8.21
C PRO A 25 11.31 -13.55 -9.02
N GLY A 26 11.73 -12.45 -9.65
CA GLY A 26 13.02 -12.33 -10.33
C GLY A 26 14.19 -12.11 -9.36
N GLU A 27 15.37 -11.78 -9.90
CA GLU A 27 16.55 -11.44 -9.10
C GLU A 27 16.32 -10.16 -8.28
N GLY A 28 16.60 -10.21 -6.98
CA GLY A 28 16.37 -9.08 -6.07
C GLY A 28 14.90 -8.82 -5.75
N GLU A 29 13.99 -9.70 -6.16
CA GLU A 29 12.55 -9.58 -5.90
C GLU A 29 12.07 -10.55 -4.83
N ILE A 30 10.93 -10.23 -4.25
CA ILE A 30 10.22 -11.08 -3.28
C ILE A 30 8.79 -11.31 -3.76
N LEU A 31 8.24 -12.49 -3.48
CA LEU A 31 6.82 -12.76 -3.58
C LEU A 31 6.22 -12.70 -2.19
N VAL A 32 5.18 -11.89 -2.01
CA VAL A 32 4.45 -11.79 -0.74
C VAL A 32 3.00 -12.27 -0.92
N ALA A 33 2.47 -12.91 0.12
CA ALA A 33 1.05 -13.21 0.25
C ALA A 33 0.40 -12.17 1.15
N ILE A 34 -0.65 -11.53 0.64
CA ILE A 34 -1.42 -10.54 1.39
C ILE A 34 -2.39 -11.32 2.28
N ASP A 35 -2.19 -11.19 3.60
CA ASP A 35 -2.94 -11.92 4.61
C ASP A 35 -4.25 -11.21 4.95
N LYS A 36 -4.16 -9.90 5.15
CA LYS A 36 -5.30 -9.05 5.51
C LYS A 36 -5.08 -7.61 5.09
N PHE A 37 -6.17 -6.87 4.91
CA PHE A 37 -6.14 -5.44 4.68
C PHE A 37 -7.46 -4.80 5.12
N ALA A 38 -7.45 -3.49 5.31
CA ALA A 38 -8.65 -2.74 5.66
C ALA A 38 -9.40 -2.24 4.42
N MET A 39 -10.72 -2.35 4.48
CA MET A 39 -11.63 -1.64 3.59
C MET A 39 -12.21 -0.43 4.34
N THR A 40 -11.98 0.77 3.81
CA THR A 40 -12.34 2.06 4.41
C THR A 40 -12.79 3.03 3.31
N ALA A 41 -13.28 4.20 3.69
CA ALA A 41 -13.61 5.26 2.72
C ALA A 41 -12.41 5.68 1.85
N ASN A 42 -11.17 5.55 2.35
CA ASN A 42 -9.96 5.88 1.58
C ASN A 42 -9.86 5.06 0.30
N ASN A 43 -10.32 3.81 0.28
CA ASN A 43 -10.25 2.97 -0.91
C ASN A 43 -11.13 3.52 -2.05
N VAL A 44 -12.27 4.13 -1.70
CA VAL A 44 -13.11 4.85 -2.66
C VAL A 44 -12.36 6.06 -3.22
N THR A 45 -11.70 6.84 -2.38
CA THR A 45 -10.90 8.00 -2.82
C THR A 45 -9.71 7.59 -3.69
N TYR A 46 -9.03 6.48 -3.38
CA TYR A 46 -7.94 5.95 -4.19
C TYR A 46 -8.42 5.55 -5.58
N ALA A 47 -9.60 4.95 -5.69
CA ALA A 47 -10.21 4.65 -6.98
C ALA A 47 -10.63 5.94 -7.71
N ALA A 48 -11.45 6.77 -7.06
CA ALA A 48 -12.03 7.99 -7.62
C ALA A 48 -10.98 9.00 -8.09
N SER A 49 -9.83 9.05 -7.41
CA SER A 49 -8.73 9.99 -7.73
C SER A 49 -7.53 9.28 -8.38
N GLY A 50 -7.71 8.04 -8.82
CA GLY A 50 -6.60 7.19 -9.22
C GLY A 50 -5.84 7.68 -10.45
N ASP A 51 -6.50 8.33 -11.40
CA ASP A 51 -5.83 8.95 -12.55
C ASP A 51 -5.15 10.29 -12.20
N LEU A 52 -5.70 11.03 -11.23
CA LEU A 52 -5.16 12.33 -10.81
C LEU A 52 -3.88 12.18 -9.97
N PHE A 53 -3.86 11.21 -9.04
CA PHE A 53 -2.73 10.98 -8.13
C PHE A 53 -1.91 9.74 -8.47
N GLY A 54 -2.24 9.03 -9.56
CA GLY A 54 -1.49 7.87 -10.04
C GLY A 54 -1.72 6.58 -9.25
N TYR A 55 -2.78 6.46 -8.44
CA TYR A 55 -2.99 5.26 -7.61
C TYR A 55 -3.09 3.97 -8.43
N TRP A 56 -3.64 4.03 -9.64
CA TRP A 56 -3.70 2.88 -10.56
C TRP A 56 -2.32 2.37 -10.99
N GLN A 57 -1.30 3.23 -10.91
CA GLN A 57 0.06 2.92 -11.36
C GLN A 57 0.88 2.18 -10.30
N PHE A 58 0.45 2.12 -9.02
CA PHE A 58 1.19 1.32 -8.03
C PHE A 58 1.17 -0.18 -8.37
N TYR A 59 0.07 -0.63 -8.96
CA TYR A 59 -0.15 -2.02 -9.34
C TYR A 59 -0.87 -2.10 -10.68
N PRO A 60 -0.18 -1.82 -11.80
CA PRO A 60 -0.79 -1.84 -13.12
C PRO A 60 -1.30 -3.25 -13.45
N THR A 61 -2.45 -3.31 -14.13
CA THR A 61 -3.02 -4.55 -14.69
C THR A 61 -2.43 -4.87 -16.06
N GLY A 62 -1.94 -3.84 -16.78
CA GLY A 62 -1.56 -3.93 -18.18
C GLY A 62 -2.74 -4.00 -19.16
N GLU A 63 -3.97 -3.89 -18.68
CA GLU A 63 -5.19 -4.02 -19.50
C GLU A 63 -6.17 -2.89 -19.18
N ASP A 64 -6.49 -2.09 -20.19
CA ASP A 64 -7.57 -1.09 -20.10
C ASP A 64 -8.95 -1.75 -20.24
N PRO A 65 -9.98 -1.28 -19.51
CA PRO A 65 -9.99 -0.13 -18.60
C PRO A 65 -9.68 -0.48 -17.13
N TRP A 66 -9.06 -1.63 -16.86
CA TRP A 66 -9.01 -2.21 -15.52
C TRP A 66 -7.92 -1.63 -14.62
N GLY A 67 -8.24 -1.50 -13.33
CA GLY A 67 -7.30 -1.14 -12.28
C GLY A 67 -7.45 -2.02 -11.04
N LYS A 68 -6.40 -2.02 -10.20
CA LYS A 68 -6.42 -2.65 -8.87
C LYS A 68 -6.47 -1.57 -7.80
N VAL A 69 -7.56 -1.51 -7.04
CA VAL A 69 -7.66 -0.56 -5.92
C VAL A 69 -6.61 -0.95 -4.87
N THR A 70 -5.95 0.06 -4.33
CA THR A 70 -4.93 -0.08 -3.31
C THR A 70 -5.55 -0.09 -1.91
N VAL A 71 -4.90 -0.77 -0.98
CA VAL A 71 -5.33 -1.02 0.39
C VAL A 71 -4.14 -0.96 1.34
N TRP A 72 -4.36 -0.61 2.61
CA TRP A 72 -3.33 -0.78 3.64
C TRP A 72 -3.52 -2.14 4.32
N GLY A 73 -2.44 -2.91 4.39
CA GLY A 73 -2.52 -4.32 4.77
C GLY A 73 -1.27 -4.90 5.40
N ILE A 74 -1.38 -6.17 5.75
CA ILE A 74 -0.29 -7.03 6.21
C ILE A 74 -0.07 -8.13 5.18
N ALA A 75 1.19 -8.38 4.86
CA ALA A 75 1.61 -9.46 4.00
C ALA A 75 2.76 -10.27 4.62
N GLU A 76 2.91 -11.51 4.15
CA GLU A 76 4.00 -12.42 4.51
C GLU A 76 4.87 -12.73 3.29
N VAL A 77 6.19 -12.70 3.44
CA VAL A 77 7.13 -13.11 2.39
C VAL A 77 7.05 -14.62 2.17
N LEU A 78 6.60 -15.06 1.00
CA LEU A 78 6.52 -16.48 0.63
C LEU A 78 7.77 -16.99 -0.08
N ALA A 79 8.40 -16.13 -0.89
CA ALA A 79 9.65 -16.44 -1.57
C ALA A 79 10.50 -15.17 -1.64
N SER A 80 11.81 -15.33 -1.50
CA SER A 80 12.75 -14.21 -1.55
C SER A 80 13.96 -14.57 -2.39
N HIS A 81 14.23 -13.75 -3.39
CA HIS A 81 15.50 -13.70 -4.13
C HIS A 81 16.23 -12.37 -3.85
N ALA A 82 15.83 -11.66 -2.80
CA ALA A 82 16.46 -10.44 -2.31
C ALA A 82 17.37 -10.75 -1.11
N GLU A 83 18.60 -10.27 -1.13
CA GLU A 83 19.50 -10.38 0.02
C GLU A 83 18.93 -9.57 1.20
N GLY A 84 18.93 -10.13 2.41
CA GLY A 84 18.52 -9.42 3.62
C GLY A 84 17.01 -9.45 3.95
N ILE A 85 16.19 -10.11 3.13
CA ILE A 85 14.77 -10.38 3.43
C ILE A 85 14.52 -11.90 3.46
N ALA A 86 14.08 -12.39 4.61
CA ALA A 86 13.78 -13.79 4.84
C ALA A 86 12.33 -14.15 4.48
N VAL A 87 12.13 -15.41 4.07
CA VAL A 87 10.79 -16.03 3.98
C VAL A 87 10.15 -16.06 5.36
N GLY A 88 8.86 -15.76 5.44
CA GLY A 88 8.09 -15.64 6.68
C GLY A 88 8.14 -14.25 7.33
N GLU A 89 8.89 -13.30 6.77
CA GLU A 89 8.85 -11.91 7.25
C GLU A 89 7.45 -11.30 7.07
N ARG A 90 6.99 -10.57 8.09
CA ARG A 90 5.72 -9.84 8.04
C ARG A 90 5.96 -8.38 7.69
N LEU A 91 5.20 -7.92 6.70
CA LEU A 91 5.30 -6.58 6.14
C LEU A 91 3.98 -5.85 6.32
N TYR A 92 4.06 -4.57 6.72
CA TYR A 92 2.94 -3.64 6.70
C TYR A 92 3.16 -2.60 5.60
N GLY A 93 2.14 -2.32 4.80
CA GLY A 93 2.26 -1.31 3.75
C GLY A 93 1.04 -1.20 2.86
N PHE A 94 1.25 -0.55 1.71
CA PHE A 94 0.23 -0.26 0.71
C PHE A 94 0.21 -1.35 -0.34
N PHE A 95 -0.82 -2.19 -0.38
CA PHE A 95 -0.95 -3.38 -1.23
C PHE A 95 -2.09 -3.21 -2.26
N PRO A 96 -2.19 -4.03 -3.32
CA PRO A 96 -3.39 -4.11 -4.14
C PRO A 96 -4.45 -5.00 -3.47
N MET A 97 -5.72 -4.89 -3.88
CA MET A 97 -6.73 -5.92 -3.60
C MET A 97 -6.44 -7.21 -4.38
N ALA A 98 -5.46 -7.96 -3.91
CA ALA A 98 -5.02 -9.23 -4.47
C ALA A 98 -4.60 -10.20 -3.36
N SER A 99 -4.40 -11.47 -3.71
CA SER A 99 -3.86 -12.47 -2.79
C SER A 99 -2.34 -12.42 -2.68
N HIS A 100 -1.63 -12.01 -3.74
CA HIS A 100 -0.18 -11.98 -3.78
C HIS A 100 0.34 -10.82 -4.61
N VAL A 101 1.58 -10.42 -4.37
CA VAL A 101 2.28 -9.44 -5.22
C VAL A 101 3.79 -9.69 -5.22
N VAL A 102 4.42 -9.42 -6.37
CA VAL A 102 5.87 -9.36 -6.48
C VAL A 102 6.33 -7.93 -6.21
N MET A 103 7.37 -7.79 -5.41
CA MET A 103 7.94 -6.51 -5.02
C MET A 103 9.44 -6.56 -5.20
N LYS A 104 10.07 -5.39 -5.40
CA LYS A 104 11.52 -5.28 -5.48
C LYS A 104 12.03 -4.45 -4.31
N PRO A 105 12.45 -5.06 -3.21
CA PRO A 105 13.00 -4.31 -2.09
C PRO A 105 14.23 -3.50 -2.50
N GLY A 106 14.18 -2.18 -2.29
CA GLY A 106 15.30 -1.27 -2.50
C GLY A 106 16.25 -1.26 -1.32
N GLU A 107 16.68 -0.06 -0.90
CA GLU A 107 17.52 0.07 0.30
C GLU A 107 16.80 -0.52 1.54
N LEU A 108 17.50 -1.45 2.20
CA LEU A 108 16.98 -2.16 3.36
C LEU A 108 17.44 -1.54 4.66
N SER A 109 16.55 -1.54 5.64
CA SER A 109 16.86 -1.33 7.05
C SER A 109 16.17 -2.39 7.89
N GLU A 110 16.49 -2.44 9.18
CA GLU A 110 15.72 -3.27 10.12
C GLU A 110 14.25 -2.85 10.14
N ARG A 111 13.95 -1.55 9.98
CA ARG A 111 12.59 -1.00 10.08
C ARG A 111 11.73 -1.24 8.84
N GLY A 112 12.32 -1.39 7.67
CA GLY A 112 11.58 -1.39 6.42
C GLY A 112 12.44 -1.18 5.19
N PHE A 113 11.76 -1.08 4.05
CA PHE A 113 12.36 -0.82 2.75
C PHE A 113 11.38 -0.04 1.85
N THR A 114 11.91 0.49 0.75
CA THR A 114 11.09 1.08 -0.32
C THR A 114 10.94 0.07 -1.46
N ASP A 115 9.73 -0.17 -1.97
CA ASP A 115 9.52 -0.95 -3.18
C ASP A 115 10.02 -0.18 -4.41
N ALA A 116 11.11 -0.67 -4.99
CA ALA A 116 11.86 -0.10 -6.09
C ALA A 116 11.47 -0.70 -7.45
N MET A 117 10.25 -1.28 -7.56
CA MET A 117 9.70 -1.64 -8.86
C MET A 117 9.74 -0.43 -9.82
N PRO A 118 10.19 -0.58 -11.08
CA PRO A 118 10.44 0.57 -11.96
C PRO A 118 9.27 1.53 -12.13
N HIS A 119 8.04 1.01 -12.20
CA HIS A 119 6.82 1.80 -12.37
C HIS A 119 6.46 2.66 -11.16
N ARG A 120 7.12 2.47 -10.01
CA ARG A 120 6.87 3.23 -8.77
C ARG A 120 7.75 4.47 -8.59
N SER A 121 8.80 4.62 -9.41
CA SER A 121 9.83 5.65 -9.26
C SER A 121 9.27 7.08 -9.25
N GLU A 122 8.26 7.35 -10.07
CA GLU A 122 7.61 8.66 -10.19
C GLU A 122 6.36 8.81 -9.29
N LEU A 123 6.01 7.77 -8.51
CA LEU A 123 4.83 7.79 -7.65
C LEU A 123 5.16 8.36 -6.26
N PRO A 124 4.17 8.91 -5.53
CA PRO A 124 4.42 9.48 -4.21
C PRO A 124 5.10 8.47 -3.27
N SER A 125 6.31 8.81 -2.82
CA SER A 125 7.23 7.90 -2.13
C SER A 125 6.64 7.30 -0.85
N LEU A 126 5.74 8.02 -0.18
CA LEU A 126 5.05 7.59 1.03
C LEU A 126 4.40 6.20 0.90
N TYR A 127 3.80 5.91 -0.25
CA TYR A 127 3.12 4.64 -0.52
C TYR A 127 4.05 3.51 -1.00
N ASN A 128 5.32 3.82 -1.24
CA ASN A 128 6.33 2.83 -1.62
C ASN A 128 7.04 2.23 -0.40
N HIS A 129 6.83 2.77 0.81
CA HIS A 129 7.49 2.28 2.02
C HIS A 129 6.73 1.12 2.65
N TYR A 130 7.46 0.04 2.95
CA TYR A 130 6.94 -1.14 3.65
C TYR A 130 7.71 -1.34 4.94
N ALA A 131 6.97 -1.43 6.05
CA ALA A 131 7.53 -1.64 7.37
C ALA A 131 7.73 -3.15 7.62
N ARG A 132 8.90 -3.51 8.16
CA ARG A 132 9.21 -4.87 8.62
C ARG A 132 8.80 -4.99 10.08
N THR A 133 7.66 -5.61 10.32
CA THR A 133 6.99 -5.52 11.64
C THR A 133 7.76 -6.25 12.75
N GLN A 134 8.61 -7.22 12.39
CA GLN A 134 9.47 -7.94 13.33
C GLN A 134 10.44 -7.05 14.10
N SER A 135 10.85 -5.90 13.52
CA SER A 135 11.74 -4.93 14.17
C SER A 135 11.05 -4.05 15.22
N GLU A 136 9.73 -4.11 15.29
CA GLU A 136 8.92 -3.25 16.14
C GLU A 136 8.66 -3.91 17.51
N ALA A 137 8.19 -3.12 18.48
CA ALA A 137 7.81 -3.62 19.79
C ALA A 137 6.71 -4.70 19.70
N ARG A 138 6.71 -5.67 20.61
CA ARG A 138 5.79 -6.81 20.58
C ARG A 138 4.32 -6.40 20.66
N GLU A 139 4.02 -5.37 21.42
CA GLU A 139 2.67 -4.80 21.57
C GLU A 139 2.19 -4.26 20.22
N LEU A 140 3.08 -3.58 19.50
CA LEU A 140 2.84 -3.04 18.19
C LEU A 140 2.63 -4.15 17.15
N GLN A 141 3.36 -5.26 17.23
CA GLN A 141 3.17 -6.42 16.36
C GLN A 141 1.79 -7.07 16.53
N GLN A 142 1.14 -6.93 17.68
CA GLN A 142 -0.20 -7.48 17.94
C GLN A 142 -1.35 -6.63 17.37
N LEU A 143 -1.06 -5.43 16.86
CA LEU A 143 -2.04 -4.46 16.39
C LEU A 143 -2.21 -4.43 14.87
N GLU A 144 -2.01 -5.56 14.19
CA GLU A 144 -2.09 -5.66 12.73
C GLU A 144 -3.41 -5.11 12.16
N ASP A 145 -4.54 -5.53 12.72
CA ASP A 145 -5.86 -5.14 12.24
C ASP A 145 -6.08 -3.63 12.44
N GLN A 146 -5.71 -3.12 13.62
CA GLN A 146 -5.79 -1.69 13.95
C GLN A 146 -4.85 -0.86 13.06
N ARG A 147 -3.67 -1.37 12.72
CA ARG A 147 -2.74 -0.69 11.79
C ARG A 147 -3.34 -0.56 10.40
N CYS A 148 -3.97 -1.62 9.89
CA CYS A 148 -4.61 -1.56 8.58
C CYS A 148 -5.66 -0.44 8.50
N ILE A 149 -6.39 -0.21 9.61
CA ILE A 149 -7.47 0.78 9.68
C ILE A 149 -6.96 2.18 10.02
N PHE A 150 -6.18 2.32 11.10
CA PHE A 150 -5.94 3.62 11.74
C PHE A 150 -4.60 4.27 11.39
N PHE A 151 -3.54 3.51 11.08
CA PHE A 151 -2.22 4.10 10.82
C PHE A 151 -2.20 5.07 9.63
N PRO A 152 -2.89 4.79 8.50
CA PRO A 152 -2.98 5.75 7.40
C PRO A 152 -3.65 7.07 7.83
N LEU A 153 -4.60 7.00 8.77
CA LEU A 153 -5.30 8.18 9.30
C LEU A 153 -4.40 8.98 10.24
N PHE A 154 -3.62 8.32 11.10
CA PHE A 154 -2.65 9.00 11.96
C PHE A 154 -1.61 9.76 11.12
N MET A 155 -1.05 9.11 10.11
CA MET A 155 -0.12 9.73 9.16
C MET A 155 -0.73 10.95 8.47
N THR A 156 -1.98 10.81 7.98
CA THR A 156 -2.72 11.93 7.37
C THR A 156 -2.90 13.09 8.35
N GLY A 157 -3.18 12.81 9.62
CA GLY A 157 -3.28 13.83 10.67
C GLY A 157 -1.99 14.64 10.83
N TYR A 158 -0.82 13.99 10.79
CA TYR A 158 0.47 14.69 10.80
C TYR A 158 0.68 15.53 9.54
N VAL A 159 0.36 15.00 8.36
CA VAL A 159 0.46 15.76 7.09
C VAL A 159 -0.44 16.99 7.12
N ILE A 160 -1.66 16.89 7.68
CA ILE A 160 -2.54 18.05 7.85
C ILE A 160 -1.91 19.04 8.84
N ALA A 161 -1.40 18.58 9.98
CA ALA A 161 -0.75 19.46 10.95
C ALA A 161 0.44 20.22 10.35
N ASP A 162 1.29 19.53 9.59
CA ASP A 162 2.44 20.14 8.89
C ASP A 162 1.97 21.15 7.84
N LEU A 163 0.96 20.81 7.03
CA LEU A 163 0.36 21.75 6.07
C LEU A 163 -0.11 23.04 6.75
N LEU A 164 -0.77 22.93 7.91
CA LEU A 164 -1.25 24.09 8.64
C LEU A 164 -0.10 24.92 9.21
N LEU A 165 0.90 24.26 9.80
CA LEU A 165 2.08 24.92 10.35
C LEU A 165 2.89 25.65 9.28
N ASP A 166 3.15 24.99 8.15
CA ASP A 166 3.94 25.54 7.04
C ASP A 166 3.29 26.76 6.38
N ASN A 167 1.97 26.90 6.53
CA ASN A 167 1.20 28.01 5.99
C ASN A 167 0.78 29.04 7.06
N ASP A 168 1.46 29.07 8.21
CA ASP A 168 1.16 29.98 9.33
C ASP A 168 -0.33 29.96 9.72
N TRP A 169 -0.89 28.74 9.78
CA TRP A 169 -2.30 28.49 10.04
C TRP A 169 -3.24 29.27 9.11
N PHE A 170 -2.78 29.63 7.91
CA PHE A 170 -3.45 30.51 6.94
C PHE A 170 -3.94 31.84 7.53
N GLY A 171 -3.36 32.30 8.64
CA GLY A 171 -3.77 33.51 9.36
C GLY A 171 -5.16 33.44 10.02
N VAL A 172 -5.74 32.24 10.16
CA VAL A 172 -7.07 32.06 10.77
C VAL A 172 -6.99 31.82 12.28
N GLN A 173 -8.00 32.25 13.02
CA GLN A 173 -8.09 32.03 14.47
C GLN A 173 -8.68 30.66 14.85
N GLN A 174 -9.40 30.02 13.93
CA GLN A 174 -10.08 28.76 14.15
C GLN A 174 -10.10 27.94 12.87
N MET A 175 -9.88 26.63 13.01
CA MET A 175 -10.09 25.66 11.95
C MET A 175 -11.09 24.60 12.37
N VAL A 176 -11.86 24.12 11.39
CA VAL A 176 -12.81 23.04 11.56
C VAL A 176 -12.29 21.84 10.77
N ILE A 177 -11.91 20.78 11.49
CA ILE A 177 -11.47 19.53 10.90
C ILE A 177 -12.66 18.56 10.96
N GLY A 178 -13.19 18.19 9.80
CA GLY A 178 -14.20 17.15 9.68
C GLY A 178 -13.57 15.76 9.70
N SER A 179 -14.22 14.80 10.35
CA SER A 179 -13.96 13.37 10.15
C SER A 179 -14.86 12.90 9.00
N ALA A 180 -14.29 12.50 7.89
CA ALA A 180 -14.99 11.85 6.77
C ALA A 180 -14.44 10.43 6.58
#